data_AF-A0A9E3BTL8-F1
#
_entry.id   AF-A0A9E3BTL8-F1
#
_cell.length_a   1.000
_cell.length_b   1.000
_cell.length_c   1.000
_cell.angle_alpha   90.00
_cell.angle_beta   90.00
_cell.angle_gamma   90.00
#
_symmetry.space_group_name_H-M   'P 1'
#
loop_
_entity.id
_entity.type
_entity.pdbx_description
1 polymer ?
#
loop_
_entity_poly.entity_id
_entity_poly.type
_entity_poly.pdbx_seq_one_letter_code
_entity_poly.pdbx_strand_id
1 'polypeptide(L)'
;MFGSGLARATAVIMIVLATLWLSTAMANAQQRVDCGNGYYCPAGNACLMNGLCGVMVDRLPGSTQTSTGEWCEPGLRESTTNRGTCIPQDYVDCPSGLSCPPGYYCGQDGRCAGGPPATGPVCGGGQCAAGRVCASSGHCMNPAYFQDCGNGTTCSKLAACEYPKGCVLVGGARSQQLPYR
;
A
#
# COMPACT_ATOMS: atom_id res chain seq x y z
N MET A 1 20.14 -63.21 29.55
CA MET A 1 18.96 -62.57 28.93
C MET A 1 19.09 -61.07 29.11
N PHE A 2 18.62 -60.27 28.15
CA PHE A 2 18.66 -58.79 28.11
C PHE A 2 20.00 -58.17 27.68
N GLY A 3 20.17 -57.92 26.38
CA GLY A 3 21.33 -57.16 25.89
C GLY A 3 21.31 -56.73 24.42
N SER A 4 20.19 -56.81 23.70
CA SER A 4 20.19 -56.63 22.23
C SER A 4 19.09 -55.72 21.67
N GLY A 5 18.13 -55.29 22.51
CA GLY A 5 16.97 -54.52 22.05
C GLY A 5 17.16 -52.99 22.01
N LEU A 6 18.00 -52.46 22.91
CA LEU A 6 18.08 -51.00 23.13
C LEU A 6 18.86 -50.26 22.02
N ALA A 7 19.86 -50.90 21.41
CA ALA A 7 20.70 -50.28 20.39
C ALA A 7 20.01 -50.16 19.01
N ARG A 8 18.99 -50.97 18.73
CA ARG A 8 18.25 -50.91 17.45
C ARG A 8 17.19 -49.81 17.45
N ALA A 9 16.64 -49.45 18.61
CA ALA A 9 15.61 -48.41 18.71
C ALA A 9 16.18 -46.99 18.51
N THR A 10 17.38 -46.72 19.01
CA THR A 10 18.03 -45.39 18.90
C THR A 10 18.49 -45.04 17.48
N ALA A 11 18.93 -46.03 16.70
CA ALA A 11 19.35 -45.80 15.31
C ALA A 11 18.16 -45.41 14.39
N VAL A 12 16.99 -46.01 14.58
CA VAL A 12 15.78 -45.72 13.78
C VAL A 12 15.23 -44.33 14.10
N ILE A 13 15.25 -43.91 15.37
CA ILE A 13 14.77 -42.58 15.81
C ILE A 13 15.64 -41.47 15.20
N MET A 14 16.96 -41.64 15.16
CA MET A 14 17.87 -40.66 14.55
C MET A 14 17.68 -40.51 13.04
N ILE A 15 17.34 -41.60 12.33
CA ILE A 15 17.07 -41.57 10.88
C ILE A 15 15.72 -40.89 10.58
N VAL A 16 14.69 -41.11 11.41
CA VAL A 16 13.38 -40.44 11.27
C VAL A 16 13.47 -38.94 11.60
N LEU A 17 14.27 -38.56 12.61
CA LEU A 17 14.53 -37.15 12.89
C LEU A 17 15.33 -36.49 11.75
N ALA A 18 16.40 -37.11 11.25
CA ALA A 18 17.18 -36.55 10.15
C ALA A 18 16.35 -36.35 8.86
N THR A 19 15.43 -37.27 8.55
CA THR A 19 14.54 -37.13 7.38
C THR A 19 13.46 -36.07 7.56
N LEU A 20 12.93 -35.85 8.78
CA LEU A 20 11.97 -34.76 9.04
C LEU A 20 12.58 -33.36 8.86
N TRP A 21 13.86 -33.17 9.18
CA TRP A 21 14.56 -31.89 9.00
C TRP A 21 14.92 -31.58 7.53
N LEU A 22 15.05 -32.61 6.67
CA LEU A 22 15.33 -32.43 5.24
C LEU A 22 14.08 -32.06 4.43
N SER A 23 12.87 -32.33 4.94
CA SER A 23 11.61 -32.03 4.25
C SER A 23 11.04 -30.63 4.48
N THR A 24 11.57 -29.83 5.41
CA THR A 24 11.08 -28.45 5.63
C THR A 24 11.76 -27.41 4.73
N ALA A 25 12.81 -27.78 4.00
CA ALA A 25 13.58 -26.83 3.17
C ALA A 25 12.98 -26.57 1.77
N MET A 26 11.96 -27.31 1.32
CA MET A 26 11.41 -27.19 -0.04
C MET A 26 9.95 -26.67 -0.11
N ALA A 27 9.40 -26.15 0.97
CA ALA A 27 8.05 -25.56 0.98
C ALA A 27 8.03 -24.06 0.64
N ASN A 28 9.18 -23.46 0.29
CA ASN A 28 9.24 -22.10 -0.27
C ASN A 28 9.33 -22.12 -1.81
N ALA A 29 8.78 -23.19 -2.42
CA ALA A 29 8.50 -23.24 -3.85
C ALA A 29 7.49 -22.14 -4.19
N GLN A 30 8.03 -20.96 -4.49
CA GLN A 30 7.44 -19.96 -5.38
C GLN A 30 5.94 -19.70 -5.13
N GLN A 31 5.59 -19.13 -3.97
CA GLN A 31 4.28 -18.51 -3.84
C GLN A 31 4.20 -17.34 -4.82
N ARG A 32 3.66 -17.61 -6.00
CA ARG A 32 3.39 -16.61 -7.02
C ARG A 32 2.16 -15.82 -6.59
N VAL A 33 2.18 -14.52 -6.82
CA VAL A 33 1.00 -13.67 -6.65
C VAL A 33 0.27 -13.66 -7.99
N ASP A 34 -0.92 -14.24 -8.01
CA ASP A 34 -1.79 -14.20 -9.19
C ASP A 34 -2.33 -12.79 -9.38
N CYS A 35 -2.05 -12.21 -10.55
CA CYS A 35 -2.49 -10.88 -10.90
C CYS A 35 -3.90 -10.86 -11.49
N GLY A 36 -4.54 -12.01 -11.72
CA GLY A 36 -5.91 -12.11 -12.22
C GLY A 36 -6.07 -11.71 -13.70
N ASN A 37 -4.97 -11.50 -14.42
CA ASN A 37 -4.92 -11.11 -15.83
C ASN A 37 -4.20 -12.15 -16.71
N GLY A 38 -4.04 -13.38 -16.21
CA GLY A 38 -3.27 -14.43 -16.89
C GLY A 38 -1.75 -14.35 -16.65
N TYR A 39 -1.31 -13.45 -15.78
CA TYR A 39 0.08 -13.32 -15.37
C TYR A 39 0.23 -13.38 -13.85
N TYR A 40 1.48 -13.55 -13.40
CA TYR A 40 1.84 -13.57 -12.00
C TYR A 40 3.07 -12.74 -11.68
N CYS A 41 3.18 -12.37 -10.41
CA CYS A 41 4.38 -11.78 -9.83
C CYS A 41 5.07 -12.75 -8.85
N PRO A 42 6.39 -12.59 -8.61
CA PRO A 42 7.08 -13.36 -7.57
C PRO A 42 6.52 -13.04 -6.17
N ALA A 43 6.70 -13.96 -5.22
CA ALA A 43 6.31 -13.77 -3.82
C ALA A 43 6.78 -12.42 -3.27
N GLY A 44 5.93 -11.75 -2.48
CA GLY A 44 6.24 -10.45 -1.88
C GLY A 44 6.19 -9.26 -2.85
N ASN A 45 5.82 -9.48 -4.11
CA ASN A 45 5.56 -8.40 -5.05
C ASN A 45 4.05 -8.17 -5.21
N ALA A 46 3.68 -6.91 -5.42
CA ALA A 46 2.34 -6.54 -5.85
C ALA A 46 2.24 -6.55 -7.38
N CYS A 47 1.05 -6.87 -7.86
CA CYS A 47 0.69 -6.78 -9.27
C CYS A 47 0.34 -5.33 -9.61
N LEU A 48 1.20 -4.68 -10.39
CA LEU A 48 1.02 -3.28 -10.75
C LEU A 48 0.33 -3.14 -12.10
N MET A 49 -0.28 -1.97 -12.30
CA MET A 49 -0.74 -1.54 -13.62
C MET A 49 0.40 -1.60 -14.66
N ASN A 50 0.04 -1.78 -15.93
CA ASN A 50 0.95 -1.94 -17.07
C ASN A 50 1.79 -3.23 -17.07
N GLY A 51 1.32 -4.28 -16.41
CA GLY A 51 1.96 -5.60 -16.47
C GLY A 51 3.27 -5.67 -15.69
N LEU A 52 3.41 -4.90 -14.61
CA LEU A 52 4.63 -4.85 -13.80
C LEU A 52 4.44 -5.53 -12.44
N CYS A 53 5.55 -5.90 -11.83
CA CYS A 53 5.66 -6.35 -10.45
C CYS A 53 6.53 -5.37 -9.66
N GLY A 54 6.14 -5.07 -8.43
CA GLY A 54 6.94 -4.25 -7.52
C GLY A 54 7.02 -4.87 -6.13
N VAL A 55 8.20 -4.85 -5.52
CA VAL A 55 8.42 -5.41 -4.18
C VAL A 55 7.66 -4.55 -3.18
N MET A 56 6.72 -5.15 -2.45
CA MET A 56 5.94 -4.43 -1.44
C MET A 56 6.85 -4.00 -0.30
N VAL A 57 6.63 -2.79 0.21
CA VAL A 57 7.36 -2.26 1.37
C VAL A 57 6.38 -1.64 2.36
N ASP A 58 6.65 -1.82 3.65
CA ASP A 58 5.82 -1.22 4.71
C ASP A 58 6.06 0.28 4.85
N ARG A 59 7.22 0.77 4.38
CA ARG A 59 7.62 2.18 4.42
C ARG A 59 8.60 2.54 3.32
N LEU A 60 8.60 3.81 2.94
CA LEU A 60 9.60 4.41 2.05
C LEU A 60 10.71 5.11 2.85
N PRO A 61 11.92 5.29 2.28
CA PRO A 61 12.93 6.15 2.88
C PRO A 61 12.37 7.56 3.12
N GLY A 62 12.52 8.07 4.35
CA GLY A 62 11.94 9.35 4.78
C GLY A 62 10.52 9.27 5.33
N SER A 63 9.95 8.08 5.46
CA SER A 63 8.67 7.88 6.16
C SER A 63 8.81 8.21 7.64
N THR A 64 7.75 8.75 8.24
CA THR A 64 7.70 9.07 9.67
C THR A 64 6.72 8.15 10.38
N GLN A 65 7.12 7.55 11.50
CA GLN A 65 6.23 6.70 12.27
C GLN A 65 5.23 7.56 13.05
N THR A 66 3.96 7.18 13.01
CA THR A 66 2.87 7.79 13.78
C THR A 66 2.91 7.32 15.23
N SER A 67 2.18 8.02 16.10
CA SER A 67 2.01 7.62 17.51
C SER A 67 1.36 6.24 17.70
N THR A 68 0.65 5.74 16.68
CA THR A 68 -0.01 4.42 16.69
C THR A 68 0.86 3.29 16.14
N GLY A 69 2.06 3.61 15.63
CA GLY A 69 2.99 2.64 15.06
C GLY A 69 2.94 2.50 13.54
N GLU A 70 1.92 3.08 12.88
CA GLU A 70 1.82 3.15 11.41
C GLU A 70 2.85 4.11 10.79
N TRP A 71 3.04 4.08 9.47
CA TRP A 71 4.01 4.91 8.75
C TRP A 71 3.32 5.92 7.83
N CYS A 72 3.65 7.19 8.01
CA CYS A 72 3.34 8.23 7.03
C CYS A 72 4.36 8.23 5.90
N GLU A 73 3.87 8.32 4.67
CA GLU A 73 4.74 8.50 3.51
C GLU A 73 5.62 9.76 3.65
N PRO A 74 6.79 9.78 2.99
CA PRO A 74 7.66 10.94 2.99
C PRO A 74 6.94 12.23 2.62
N GLY A 75 7.11 13.27 3.45
CA GLY A 75 6.47 14.57 3.24
C GLY A 75 5.03 14.68 3.78
N LEU A 76 4.48 13.61 4.38
CA LEU A 76 3.28 13.67 5.21
C LEU A 76 3.68 13.82 6.69
N ARG A 77 2.75 14.30 7.51
CA ARG A 77 2.83 14.30 8.98
C ARG A 77 1.65 13.57 9.57
N GLU A 78 1.80 13.12 10.81
CA GLU A 78 0.64 12.68 11.59
C GLU A 78 -0.31 13.86 11.85
N SER A 79 -1.61 13.59 11.74
CA SER A 79 -2.65 14.54 12.15
C SER A 79 -2.57 14.78 13.65
N THR A 80 -2.68 16.04 14.05
CA THR A 80 -2.65 16.44 15.47
C THR A 80 -3.95 16.08 16.19
N THR A 81 -5.04 15.96 15.45
CA THR A 81 -6.39 15.72 15.99
C THR A 81 -6.81 14.25 15.79
N ASN A 82 -6.44 13.62 14.68
CA ASN A 82 -6.73 12.21 14.41
C ASN A 82 -5.45 11.37 14.38
N ARG A 83 -5.02 10.90 15.55
CA ARG A 83 -3.78 10.10 15.72
C ARG A 83 -3.79 8.85 14.84
N GLY A 84 -2.63 8.50 14.31
CA GLY A 84 -2.45 7.43 13.31
C GLY A 84 -2.75 7.85 11.87
N THR A 85 -3.48 8.94 11.63
CA THR A 85 -3.76 9.40 10.25
C THR A 85 -2.64 10.29 9.71
N CYS A 86 -2.26 10.09 8.45
CA CYS A 86 -1.23 10.86 7.78
C CYS A 86 -1.83 11.89 6.82
N ILE A 87 -1.39 13.14 6.93
CA ILE A 87 -1.86 14.25 6.11
C ILE A 87 -0.70 15.09 5.56
N PRO A 88 -0.89 15.81 4.44
CA PRO A 88 0.16 16.69 3.94
C PRO A 88 0.49 17.81 4.93
N GLN A 89 1.76 18.26 4.92
CA GLN A 89 2.28 19.23 5.88
C GLN A 89 1.52 20.55 5.87
N ASP A 90 1.04 20.96 4.71
CA ASP A 90 0.32 22.21 4.45
C ASP A 90 -1.20 22.10 4.67
N TYR A 91 -1.69 20.95 5.13
CA TYR A 91 -3.09 20.78 5.51
C TYR A 91 -3.29 21.22 6.96
N VAL A 92 -4.43 21.87 7.21
CA VAL A 92 -4.85 22.29 8.54
C VAL A 92 -5.67 21.18 9.18
N ASP A 93 -5.29 20.73 10.37
CA ASP A 93 -6.12 19.83 11.17
C ASP A 93 -7.23 20.63 11.85
N CYS A 94 -8.46 20.22 11.64
CA CYS A 94 -9.62 20.79 12.31
C CYS A 94 -9.93 20.03 13.60
N PRO A 95 -10.45 20.71 14.64
CA PRO A 95 -10.90 20.06 15.87
C PRO A 95 -11.97 18.97 15.65
N SER A 96 -12.69 19.03 14.53
CA SER A 96 -13.65 18.00 14.11
C SER A 96 -13.00 16.68 13.66
N GLY A 97 -11.66 16.62 13.56
CA GLY A 97 -10.91 15.49 13.02
C GLY A 97 -10.80 15.49 11.48
N LEU A 98 -11.40 16.47 10.80
CA LEU A 98 -11.21 16.70 9.38
C LEU A 98 -9.91 17.45 9.11
N SER A 99 -9.32 17.26 7.93
CA SER A 99 -8.12 17.98 7.51
C SER A 99 -8.42 18.80 6.26
N CYS A 100 -8.19 20.10 6.34
CA CYS A 100 -8.50 21.04 5.27
C CYS A 100 -7.29 21.30 4.37
N PRO A 101 -7.48 21.30 3.05
CA PRO A 101 -6.40 21.57 2.12
C PRO A 101 -5.93 23.04 2.22
N PRO A 102 -4.74 23.36 1.65
CA PRO A 102 -4.20 24.71 1.65
C PRO A 102 -5.18 25.73 1.10
N GLY A 103 -5.23 26.89 1.74
CA GLY A 103 -6.15 27.98 1.40
C GLY A 103 -7.55 27.84 2.00
N TYR A 104 -7.87 26.71 2.63
CA TYR A 104 -9.09 26.56 3.43
C TYR A 104 -8.79 26.74 4.91
N TYR A 105 -9.82 27.08 5.68
CA TYR A 105 -9.81 27.09 7.15
C TYR A 105 -10.94 26.22 7.70
N CYS A 106 -10.82 25.85 8.97
CA CYS A 106 -11.83 25.08 9.69
C CYS A 106 -13.04 25.98 10.00
N GLY A 107 -14.17 25.70 9.36
CA GLY A 107 -15.45 26.32 9.64
C GLY A 107 -16.02 25.86 10.98
N GLN A 108 -16.98 26.62 11.51
CA GLN A 108 -17.63 26.30 12.80
C GLN A 108 -18.49 25.04 12.74
N ASP A 109 -18.97 24.67 11.55
CA ASP A 109 -19.70 23.41 11.28
C ASP A 109 -18.76 22.20 11.14
N GLY A 110 -17.45 22.41 11.37
CA GLY A 110 -16.42 21.40 11.23
C GLY A 110 -16.01 21.13 9.79
N ARG A 111 -16.57 21.84 8.79
CA ARG A 111 -16.21 21.70 7.37
C ARG A 111 -15.11 22.68 6.97
N CYS A 112 -14.49 22.42 5.82
CA CYS A 112 -13.51 23.34 5.24
C CYS A 112 -14.22 24.51 4.55
N ALA A 113 -13.83 25.75 4.88
CA ALA A 113 -14.38 26.98 4.32
C ALA A 113 -13.28 27.90 3.78
N GLY A 114 -13.67 28.90 2.97
CA GLY A 114 -12.78 29.96 2.49
C GLY A 114 -11.79 29.60 1.37
N GLY A 115 -11.87 28.39 0.82
CA GLY A 115 -10.92 27.91 -0.17
C GLY A 115 -10.93 28.64 -1.52
N PRO A 116 -10.03 28.24 -2.44
CA PRO A 116 -9.96 28.80 -3.78
C PRO A 116 -11.30 28.71 -4.51
N PRO A 117 -11.56 29.63 -5.45
CA PRO A 117 -12.81 29.62 -6.20
C PRO A 117 -12.96 28.31 -6.98
N ALA A 118 -14.20 27.84 -7.10
CA ALA A 118 -14.55 26.67 -7.89
C ALA A 118 -14.51 27.02 -9.39
N THR A 119 -13.30 27.12 -9.94
CA THR A 119 -13.07 27.44 -11.37
C THR A 119 -12.44 26.28 -12.15
N GLY A 120 -12.23 25.14 -11.48
CA GLY A 120 -11.72 23.92 -12.10
C GLY A 120 -12.77 23.18 -12.94
N PRO A 121 -12.44 21.97 -13.43
CA PRO A 121 -13.36 21.12 -14.18
C PRO A 121 -14.54 20.66 -13.31
N VAL A 122 -15.63 20.24 -13.95
CA VAL A 122 -16.79 19.64 -13.28
C VAL A 122 -16.63 18.13 -13.26
N CYS A 123 -16.60 17.54 -12.07
CA CYS A 123 -16.47 16.09 -11.85
C CYS A 123 -17.61 15.62 -10.95
N GLY A 124 -18.28 14.52 -11.31
CA GLY A 124 -19.33 13.94 -10.46
C GLY A 124 -20.48 14.90 -10.12
N GLY A 125 -20.74 15.89 -10.96
CA GLY A 125 -21.78 16.91 -10.76
C GLY A 125 -21.37 18.12 -9.93
N GLY A 126 -20.11 18.21 -9.47
CA GLY A 126 -19.57 19.36 -8.74
C GLY A 126 -18.39 20.03 -9.44
N GLN A 127 -18.31 21.35 -9.37
CA GLN A 127 -17.16 22.09 -9.90
C GLN A 127 -15.98 22.04 -8.92
N CYS A 128 -14.81 21.63 -9.41
CA CYS A 128 -13.61 21.57 -8.58
C CYS A 128 -13.02 22.96 -8.32
N ALA A 129 -12.27 23.06 -7.22
CA ALA A 129 -11.42 24.23 -6.96
C ALA A 129 -10.35 24.40 -8.05
N ALA A 130 -9.87 25.64 -8.22
CA ALA A 130 -8.78 25.96 -9.13
C ALA A 130 -7.57 25.00 -8.94
N GLY A 131 -6.98 24.55 -10.05
CA GLY A 131 -5.80 23.65 -10.05
C GLY A 131 -6.10 22.18 -9.75
N ARG A 132 -7.36 21.80 -9.53
CA ARG A 132 -7.78 20.39 -9.37
C ARG A 132 -8.17 19.78 -10.72
N VAL A 133 -8.13 18.44 -10.79
CA VAL A 133 -8.48 17.66 -11.99
C VAL A 133 -9.54 16.61 -11.67
N CYS A 134 -10.24 16.09 -12.67
CA CYS A 134 -11.12 14.94 -12.49
C CYS A 134 -10.30 13.65 -12.46
N ALA A 135 -10.40 12.89 -11.37
CA ALA A 135 -9.95 11.51 -11.36
C ALA A 135 -10.97 10.59 -12.03
N SER A 136 -10.52 9.42 -12.48
CA SER A 136 -11.36 8.35 -13.04
C SER A 136 -12.45 7.86 -12.07
N SER A 137 -12.27 8.09 -10.77
CA SER A 137 -13.29 7.87 -9.73
C SER A 137 -14.45 8.87 -9.78
N GLY A 138 -14.38 9.91 -10.62
CA GLY A 138 -15.39 10.96 -10.74
C GLY A 138 -15.26 12.08 -9.71
N HIS A 139 -14.22 12.07 -8.87
CA HIS A 139 -13.99 13.09 -7.84
C HIS A 139 -12.90 14.10 -8.24
N CYS A 140 -12.94 15.27 -7.61
CA CYS A 140 -11.90 16.28 -7.72
C CYS A 140 -10.62 15.81 -7.01
N MET A 141 -9.51 15.73 -7.74
CA MET A 141 -8.21 15.31 -7.24
C MET A 141 -7.22 16.48 -7.23
N ASN A 142 -6.32 16.51 -6.23
CA ASN A 142 -5.13 17.36 -6.28
C ASN A 142 -3.98 16.65 -7.00
N PRO A 143 -3.60 17.02 -8.24
CA PRO A 143 -2.50 16.40 -8.92
C PRO A 143 -1.13 16.72 -8.30
N ALA A 144 -1.05 17.61 -7.30
CA ALA A 144 0.17 17.84 -6.54
C ALA A 144 0.54 16.66 -5.64
N TYR A 145 -0.45 16.03 -5.00
CA TYR A 145 -0.27 14.99 -3.99
C TYR A 145 -0.67 13.59 -4.47
N PHE A 146 -1.63 13.54 -5.39
CA PHE A 146 -2.26 12.31 -5.82
C PHE A 146 -2.07 12.08 -7.31
N GLN A 147 -2.19 10.83 -7.71
CA GLN A 147 -2.23 10.38 -9.08
C GLN A 147 -3.47 9.53 -9.32
N ASP A 148 -4.05 9.66 -10.50
CA ASP A 148 -5.16 8.83 -10.95
C ASP A 148 -4.61 7.58 -11.64
N CYS A 149 -5.04 6.41 -11.18
CA CYS A 149 -4.62 5.13 -11.74
C CYS A 149 -5.43 4.69 -12.97
N GLY A 150 -6.49 5.43 -13.32
CA GLY A 150 -7.35 5.15 -14.48
C GLY A 150 -8.26 3.93 -14.33
N ASN A 151 -8.21 3.25 -13.17
CA ASN A 151 -9.04 2.10 -12.82
C ASN A 151 -10.06 2.43 -11.71
N GLY A 152 -10.39 3.72 -11.54
CA GLY A 152 -11.24 4.20 -10.46
C GLY A 152 -10.52 4.37 -9.11
N THR A 153 -9.21 4.09 -9.05
CA THR A 153 -8.40 4.31 -7.85
C THR A 153 -7.58 5.59 -7.97
N THR A 154 -7.55 6.38 -6.89
CA THR A 154 -6.66 7.51 -6.73
C THR A 154 -5.65 7.20 -5.64
N CYS A 155 -4.36 7.27 -5.95
CA CYS A 155 -3.28 6.95 -5.02
C CYS A 155 -2.46 8.19 -4.71
N SER A 156 -1.71 8.16 -3.61
CA SER A 156 -0.61 9.11 -3.43
C SER A 156 0.39 8.98 -4.58
N LYS A 157 1.17 10.03 -4.85
CA LYS A 157 2.26 9.97 -5.85
C LYS A 157 3.37 8.98 -5.51
N LEU A 158 3.46 8.57 -4.25
CA LEU A 158 4.51 7.66 -3.77
C LEU A 158 4.06 6.20 -3.79
N ALA A 159 2.75 5.95 -3.80
CA ALA A 159 2.19 4.63 -4.04
C ALA A 159 2.14 4.29 -5.54
N ALA A 160 2.27 3.00 -5.84
CA ALA A 160 2.02 2.47 -7.17
C ALA A 160 0.55 2.08 -7.32
N CYS A 161 0.06 2.18 -8.56
CA CYS A 161 -1.27 1.71 -8.93
C CYS A 161 -1.29 0.18 -9.04
N GLU A 162 -2.10 -0.45 -8.19
CA GLU A 162 -2.27 -1.90 -8.18
C GLU A 162 -3.30 -2.33 -9.23
N TYR A 163 -3.06 -3.48 -9.85
CA TYR A 163 -4.00 -4.15 -10.75
C TYR A 163 -4.81 -5.19 -9.96
N PRO A 164 -6.14 -5.26 -10.14
CA PRO A 164 -6.94 -4.44 -11.05
C PRO A 164 -7.32 -3.07 -10.45
N LYS A 165 -7.25 -2.91 -9.13
CA LYS A 165 -7.55 -1.68 -8.38
C LYS A 165 -6.75 -1.66 -7.08
N GLY A 166 -6.52 -0.47 -6.52
CA GLY A 166 -5.81 -0.31 -5.25
C GLY A 166 -4.53 0.50 -5.35
N CYS A 167 -3.97 0.79 -4.18
CA CYS A 167 -2.74 1.54 -4.00
C CYS A 167 -1.80 0.72 -3.13
N VAL A 168 -0.55 0.60 -3.54
CA VAL A 168 0.44 -0.18 -2.81
C VAL A 168 1.77 0.53 -2.80
N LEU A 169 2.42 0.57 -1.64
CA LEU A 169 3.79 1.06 -1.52
C LEU A 169 4.74 -0.03 -2.02
N VAL A 170 5.55 0.34 -3.02
CA VAL A 170 6.56 -0.56 -3.59
C VAL A 170 7.92 0.10 -3.58
N GLY A 171 8.96 -0.70 -3.31
CA GLY A 171 10.35 -0.29 -3.34
C GLY A 171 11.12 -0.97 -4.47
N GLY A 172 12.32 -0.44 -4.75
CA GLY A 172 13.27 -1.07 -5.67
C GLY A 172 12.89 -1.01 -7.15
N ALA A 173 13.58 -1.83 -7.94
CA ALA A 173 13.35 -1.94 -9.37
C ALA A 173 12.07 -2.75 -9.66
N ARG A 174 11.31 -2.31 -10.67
CA ARG A 174 10.13 -3.05 -11.16
C ARG A 174 10.58 -4.13 -12.13
N SER A 175 9.89 -5.28 -12.09
CA SER A 175 10.06 -6.36 -13.07
C SER A 175 8.77 -6.54 -13.88
N GLN A 176 8.86 -7.26 -15.00
CA GLN A 176 7.69 -7.60 -15.81
C GLN A 176 6.92 -8.76 -15.17
N GLN A 177 5.60 -8.71 -15.28
CA GLN A 177 4.73 -9.84 -14.96
C GLN A 177 5.04 -11.02 -15.89
N LEU A 178 4.92 -12.24 -15.36
CA LEU A 178 5.23 -13.47 -16.08
C LEU A 178 3.95 -14.23 -16.42
N PRO A 179 3.80 -14.78 -17.64
CA PRO A 179 2.59 -15.51 -18.01
C PRO A 179 2.51 -16.84 -17.25
N TYR A 180 1.30 -17.26 -16.89
CA TYR A 180 1.04 -18.65 -16.50
C TYR A 180 1.23 -19.55 -17.72
N ARG A 181 2.41 -20.16 -17.83
CA ARG A 181 2.66 -21.23 -18.81
C ARG A 181 2.22 -22.57 -18.25
#